data_AF-A0AAV8CJA2-F1
#
_entry.id   AF-A0AAV8CJA2-F1
#
_cell.length_a   1.000
_cell.length_b   1.000
_cell.length_c   1.000
_cell.angle_alpha   90.00
_cell.angle_beta   90.00
_cell.angle_gamma   90.00
#
_symmetry.space_group_name_H-M   'P 1'
#
loop_
_entity.id
_entity.type
_entity.pdbx_description
1 polymer ?
#
loop_
_entity_poly.entity_id
_entity_poly.type
_entity_poly.pdbx_seq_one_letter_code
_entity_poly.pdbx_strand_id
1 'polypeptide(L)'
;MASLTSLFTKTPIPTPVYTKPKTSLAGTRSTPILIECSSRPRKKATAHHAKTRPKKHALWDIKREPTKYPPLPPLPPDWTLDEPGSGAGNAAVAVAEPPEAKE
;
A
#
# COMPACT_ATOMS: atom_id res chain seq x y z
N MET A 1 19.17 50.50 21.20
CA MET A 1 19.12 50.21 22.66
C MET A 1 17.96 49.25 22.90
N ALA A 2 18.22 48.15 23.62
CA ALA A 2 17.39 46.95 23.87
C ALA A 2 17.19 46.04 22.64
N SER A 3 17.81 44.86 22.47
CA SER A 3 18.19 43.74 23.34
C SER A 3 17.01 43.05 24.03
N LEU A 4 16.57 41.92 23.46
CA LEU A 4 15.93 40.80 24.18
C LEU A 4 16.33 39.49 23.50
N THR A 5 17.47 38.93 23.93
CA THR A 5 17.87 37.55 23.68
C THR A 5 17.03 36.61 24.54
N SER A 6 16.06 35.92 23.95
CA SER A 6 15.33 34.85 24.61
C SER A 6 16.06 33.51 24.42
N LEU A 7 16.86 33.15 25.43
CA LEU A 7 17.43 31.82 25.60
C LEU A 7 16.31 30.83 25.96
N PHE A 8 15.66 30.24 24.96
CA PHE A 8 14.80 29.08 25.18
C PHE A 8 15.68 27.83 25.29
N THR A 9 16.22 27.60 26.49
CA THR A 9 16.99 26.40 26.82
C THR A 9 16.09 25.18 26.70
N LYS A 10 16.30 24.42 25.61
CA LYS A 10 15.66 23.15 25.33
C LYS A 10 16.17 22.10 26.32
N THR A 11 15.48 21.94 27.44
CA THR A 11 15.66 20.78 28.32
C THR A 11 15.27 19.52 27.54
N PRO A 12 16.16 18.51 27.39
CA PRO A 12 15.77 17.25 26.79
C PRO A 12 14.79 16.52 27.73
N ILE A 13 13.59 16.28 27.22
CA ILE A 13 12.59 15.42 27.86
C ILE A 13 13.21 14.01 27.99
N PRO A 14 13.29 13.40 29.19
CA PRO A 14 13.77 12.03 29.32
C PRO A 14 12.76 11.10 28.64
N THR A 15 13.16 10.49 27.53
CA THR A 15 12.40 9.39 26.93
C THR A 15 12.50 8.18 27.86
N PRO A 16 11.40 7.48 28.17
CA PRO A 16 11.48 6.27 28.97
C PRO A 16 12.21 5.20 28.16
N VAL A 17 13.43 4.86 28.59
CA VAL A 17 14.14 3.65 28.14
C VAL A 17 13.31 2.44 28.55
N TYR A 18 12.61 1.84 27.58
CA TYR A 18 11.95 0.55 27.75
C TYR A 18 13.04 -0.54 27.80
N THR A 19 13.61 -0.76 28.98
CA THR A 19 14.50 -1.88 29.23
C THR A 19 13.64 -3.14 29.25
N LYS A 20 13.83 -4.01 28.25
CA LYS A 20 13.17 -5.33 28.23
C LYS A 20 13.66 -6.11 29.45
N PRO A 21 12.76 -6.67 30.30
CA PRO A 21 13.20 -7.51 31.40
C PRO A 21 13.88 -8.75 30.82
N LYS A 22 15.12 -9.00 31.22
CA LYS A 22 15.84 -10.25 30.93
C LYS A 22 15.12 -11.38 31.66
N THR A 23 14.34 -12.17 30.93
CA THR A 23 13.84 -13.45 31.45
C THR A 23 14.99 -14.44 31.42
N SER A 24 15.67 -14.61 32.56
CA SER A 24 16.63 -15.70 32.74
C SER A 24 15.87 -17.03 32.68
N LEU A 25 16.25 -17.85 31.71
CA LEU A 25 15.80 -19.23 31.58
C LEU A 25 16.46 -20.07 32.69
N ALA A 26 15.70 -20.42 33.73
CA ALA A 26 16.08 -21.46 34.68
C ALA A 26 14.80 -22.13 35.21
N GLY A 27 14.70 -23.44 34.97
CA GLY A 27 13.49 -24.22 35.15
C GLY A 27 13.00 -24.33 36.59
N THR A 28 11.69 -24.25 36.76
CA THR A 28 10.86 -24.98 37.73
C THR A 28 9.40 -24.75 37.30
N ARG A 29 8.59 -25.80 37.26
CA ARG A 29 7.20 -25.79 36.78
C ARG A 29 6.27 -25.18 37.84
N SER A 30 6.39 -23.88 38.11
CA SER A 30 5.28 -23.12 38.69
C SER A 30 4.55 -22.45 37.53
N THR A 31 3.31 -22.85 37.26
CA THR A 31 2.42 -21.99 36.49
C THR A 31 2.07 -20.83 37.41
N PRO A 32 2.59 -19.60 37.20
CA PRO A 32 2.06 -18.49 37.95
C PRO A 32 0.58 -18.40 37.57
N ILE A 33 -0.29 -18.50 38.55
CA ILE A 33 -1.69 -18.13 38.37
C ILE A 33 -1.63 -16.67 37.93
N LEU A 34 -1.79 -16.42 36.63
CA LEU A 34 -1.78 -15.09 36.06
C LEU A 34 -3.04 -14.42 36.60
N ILE A 35 -2.91 -13.76 37.75
CA ILE A 35 -3.91 -12.84 38.26
C ILE A 35 -3.96 -11.73 37.21
N GLU A 36 -4.87 -11.88 36.25
CA GLU A 36 -5.12 -10.92 35.20
C GLU A 36 -5.93 -9.77 35.80
N CYS A 37 -5.26 -8.99 36.64
CA CYS A 37 -5.64 -7.62 36.90
C CYS A 37 -5.78 -6.94 35.54
N SER A 38 -6.77 -6.05 35.39
CA SER A 38 -7.15 -5.29 34.19
C SER A 38 -6.04 -4.42 33.54
N SER A 39 -4.79 -4.69 33.87
CA SER A 39 -3.52 -4.08 33.47
C SER A 39 -3.28 -3.97 31.96
N ARG A 40 -4.14 -4.51 31.09
CA ARG A 40 -3.99 -4.39 29.62
C ARG A 40 -4.72 -3.13 29.12
N PRO A 41 -4.00 -2.06 28.72
CA PRO A 41 -4.64 -0.84 28.24
C PRO A 41 -5.40 -1.08 26.93
N ARG A 42 -6.58 -0.47 26.79
CA ARG A 42 -7.41 -0.59 25.58
C ARG A 42 -6.88 0.32 24.48
N LYS A 43 -6.87 -0.17 23.24
CA LYS A 43 -6.62 0.68 22.06
C LYS A 43 -7.84 1.55 21.78
N LYS A 44 -7.66 2.86 21.83
CA LYS A 44 -8.69 3.88 21.55
C LYS A 44 -8.14 4.88 20.52
N ALA A 45 -9.00 5.76 20.02
CA ALA A 45 -8.67 6.80 19.04
C ALA A 45 -7.89 6.25 17.83
N THR A 46 -6.82 6.92 17.40
CA THR A 46 -6.01 6.54 16.23
C THR A 46 -5.32 5.19 16.39
N ALA A 47 -4.95 4.80 17.60
CA ALA A 47 -4.36 3.49 17.87
C ALA A 47 -5.35 2.34 17.58
N HIS A 48 -6.64 2.60 17.74
CA HIS A 48 -7.68 1.66 17.32
C HIS A 48 -7.75 1.58 15.78
N HIS A 49 -7.89 2.71 15.09
CA HIS A 49 -7.96 2.75 13.61
C HIS A 49 -6.75 2.10 12.94
N ALA A 50 -5.54 2.35 13.45
CA ALA A 50 -4.32 1.74 12.92
C ALA A 50 -4.32 0.21 13.02
N LYS A 51 -4.95 -0.32 14.08
CA LYS A 51 -5.02 -1.76 14.34
C LYS A 51 -6.14 -2.45 13.55
N THR A 52 -7.31 -1.82 13.43
CA THR A 52 -8.51 -2.45 12.85
C THR A 52 -8.78 -2.06 11.39
N ARG A 53 -8.00 -1.14 10.80
CA ARG A 53 -8.19 -0.79 9.38
C ARG A 53 -8.10 -2.02 8.48
N PRO A 54 -9.00 -2.20 7.51
CA PRO A 54 -8.92 -3.28 6.53
C PRO A 54 -7.60 -3.24 5.76
N LYS A 55 -6.94 -4.39 5.64
CA LYS A 55 -5.70 -4.56 4.86
C LYS A 55 -5.71 -5.94 4.21
N LYS A 56 -5.15 -6.00 3.00
CA LYS A 56 -4.76 -7.27 2.41
C LYS A 56 -3.46 -7.73 3.07
N HIS A 57 -3.49 -8.89 3.70
CA HIS A 57 -2.31 -9.48 4.36
C HIS A 57 -1.67 -10.59 3.54
N ALA A 58 -2.47 -11.28 2.72
CA ALA A 58 -1.99 -12.38 1.91
C ALA A 58 -1.29 -11.86 0.65
N LEU A 59 -0.03 -12.27 0.44
CA LEU A 59 0.78 -11.83 -0.69
C LEU A 59 0.14 -12.15 -2.05
N TRP A 60 -0.59 -13.27 -2.14
CA TRP A 60 -1.27 -13.66 -3.38
C TRP A 60 -2.41 -12.69 -3.74
N ASP A 61 -3.13 -12.13 -2.75
CA ASP A 61 -4.23 -11.18 -2.99
C ASP A 61 -3.72 -9.76 -3.24
N ILE A 62 -2.55 -9.42 -2.70
CA ILE A 62 -1.86 -8.16 -3.00
C ILE A 62 -1.36 -8.14 -4.44
N LYS A 63 -0.85 -9.27 -4.95
CA LYS A 63 -0.25 -9.39 -6.29
C LYS A 63 -1.26 -9.64 -7.42
N ARG A 64 -2.57 -9.57 -7.15
CA ARG A 64 -3.57 -9.73 -8.20
C ARG A 64 -3.63 -8.48 -9.06
N GLU A 65 -3.49 -8.68 -10.36
CA GLU A 65 -3.66 -7.65 -11.37
C GLU A 65 -4.94 -7.93 -12.19
N PRO A 66 -5.47 -6.93 -12.89
CA PRO A 66 -6.55 -7.14 -13.85
C PRO A 66 -6.15 -8.18 -14.91
N THR A 67 -7.13 -8.99 -15.34
CA THR A 67 -6.92 -9.94 -16.43
C THR A 67 -6.63 -9.20 -17.74
N LYS A 68 -5.50 -9.53 -18.38
CA LYS A 68 -5.13 -8.99 -19.69
C LYS A 68 -5.77 -9.84 -20.79
N TYR A 69 -6.59 -9.23 -21.63
CA TYR A 69 -7.20 -9.87 -22.80
C TYR A 69 -6.40 -9.52 -24.07
N PRO A 70 -6.43 -10.38 -25.10
CA PRO A 70 -5.85 -10.02 -26.39
C PRO A 70 -6.53 -8.77 -26.95
N PRO A 71 -5.79 -7.93 -27.69
CA PRO A 71 -6.38 -6.76 -28.32
C PRO A 71 -7.44 -7.20 -29.33
N LEU A 72 -8.51 -6.42 -29.39
CA LEU A 72 -9.58 -6.69 -30.34
C LEU A 72 -9.06 -6.45 -31.78
N PRO A 73 -9.50 -7.25 -32.78
CA PRO A 73 -9.22 -6.93 -34.17
C PRO A 73 -9.74 -5.51 -34.51
N PRO A 74 -9.18 -4.86 -35.55
CA PRO A 74 -9.61 -3.54 -35.96
C PRO A 74 -11.11 -3.56 -36.24
N LEU A 75 -11.84 -2.75 -35.47
CA LEU A 75 -13.27 -2.60 -35.61
C LEU A 75 -13.58 -1.86 -36.92
N PRO A 76 -14.68 -2.20 -37.61
CA PRO A 76 -15.17 -1.38 -38.72
C PRO A 76 -15.57 0.02 -38.22
N PRO A 77 -15.66 1.02 -39.12
CA PRO A 77 -16.19 2.33 -38.76
C PRO A 77 -17.62 2.22 -38.23
N ASP A 78 -17.96 3.05 -37.24
CA ASP A 78 -19.28 3.03 -36.59
C ASP A 78 -20.43 3.31 -37.57
N TRP A 79 -20.17 4.14 -38.59
CA TRP A 79 -21.08 4.41 -39.70
C TRP A 79 -20.30 4.94 -40.91
N THR A 80 -20.76 4.60 -42.11
CA THR A 80 -20.22 5.09 -43.39
C THR A 80 -21.35 5.81 -44.12
N LEU A 81 -21.10 7.04 -44.58
CA LEU A 81 -21.99 7.72 -45.52
C LEU A 81 -21.60 7.30 -46.93
N ASP A 82 -22.51 6.63 -47.63
CA ASP A 82 -22.34 6.30 -49.03
C ASP A 82 -22.58 7.56 -49.87
N GLU A 83 -21.51 8.26 -50.24
CA GLU A 83 -21.56 9.31 -51.27
C GLU A 83 -21.94 8.63 -52.61
N PRO A 84 -23.05 9.03 -53.28
CA PRO A 84 -23.47 8.43 -54.53
C PRO A 84 -22.56 8.88 -55.67
N GLY A 85 -21.36 8.30 -55.81
CA GLY A 85 -20.52 8.57 -56.98
C GLY A 85 -19.01 8.33 -56.94
N SER A 86 -18.44 7.49 -56.08
CA SER A 86 -17.01 7.14 -56.23
C SER A 86 -16.65 5.76 -55.68
N GLY A 87 -16.60 4.77 -56.56
CA GLY A 87 -15.99 3.47 -56.28
C GLY A 87 -14.48 3.51 -56.52
N ALA A 88 -13.68 3.27 -55.48
CA ALA A 88 -12.30 2.75 -55.57
C ALA A 88 -11.84 2.28 -54.18
N GLY A 89 -11.34 1.04 -54.13
CA GLY A 89 -11.09 0.26 -52.92
C GLY A 89 -9.96 0.76 -52.01
N ASN A 90 -9.99 0.29 -50.76
CA ASN A 90 -8.91 0.52 -49.81
C ASN A 90 -8.20 -0.79 -49.46
N ALA A 91 -6.90 -0.80 -49.77
CA ALA A 91 -5.98 -1.92 -49.62
C ALA A 91 -5.59 -2.13 -48.15
N ALA A 92 -5.34 -3.40 -47.81
CA ALA A 92 -4.89 -3.85 -46.50
C ALA A 92 -3.64 -3.11 -46.01
N VAL A 93 -3.72 -2.52 -44.82
CA VAL A 93 -2.55 -1.99 -44.09
C VAL A 93 -2.04 -3.09 -43.17
N ALA A 94 -0.87 -3.64 -43.51
CA ALA A 94 -0.11 -4.54 -42.65
C ALA A 94 0.46 -3.75 -41.45
N VAL A 95 0.04 -4.12 -40.24
CA VAL A 95 0.62 -3.63 -38.99
C VAL A 95 1.60 -4.71 -38.48
N ALA A 96 2.89 -4.43 -38.57
CA ALA A 96 3.96 -5.24 -37.99
C ALA A 96 4.15 -4.91 -36.49
N GLU A 97 4.30 -5.93 -35.66
CA GLU A 97 4.63 -5.90 -34.22
C GLU A 97 6.17 -5.86 -34.00
N PRO A 98 6.72 -5.70 -32.77
CA PRO A 98 7.48 -4.53 -32.29
C PRO A 98 8.96 -4.83 -31.91
N PRO A 99 9.87 -3.84 -31.76
CA PRO A 99 11.13 -4.06 -31.06
C PRO A 99 11.02 -3.75 -29.55
N GLU A 100 11.49 -4.72 -28.76
CA GLU A 100 11.73 -4.70 -27.31
C GLU A 100 12.38 -3.40 -26.82
N ALA A 101 11.84 -2.81 -25.75
CA ALA A 101 12.56 -1.86 -24.90
C ALA A 101 12.79 -2.50 -23.53
N LYS A 102 14.04 -2.88 -23.26
CA LYS A 102 14.56 -3.17 -21.93
C LYS A 102 15.17 -1.87 -21.39
N GLU A 103 14.69 -1.39 -20.25
CA GLU A 103 15.49 -0.76 -19.19
C GLU A 103 14.74 -0.77 -17.86
#